data_AF-A0A1Q6RUN6-F1
#
_entry.id   AF-A0A1Q6RUN6-F1
#
_cell.length_a   1.000
_cell.length_b   1.000
_cell.length_c   1.000
_cell.angle_alpha   90.00
_cell.angle_beta   90.00
_cell.angle_gamma   90.00
#
_symmetry.space_group_name_H-M   'P 1'
#
loop_
_entity.id
_entity.type
_entity.pdbx_description
1 polymer ?
#
loop_
_entity_poly.entity_id
_entity_poly.type
_entity_poly.pdbx_seq_one_letter_code
_entity_poly.pdbx_strand_id
1 'polypeptide(L)' 'MFEACKKRPWLRGFALWEWAPKLLSASEAWKDDSYEICEKPVQEIIKRFYEHEAGTSLM' A
#
# COMPACT_ATOMS: atom_id res chain seq x y z
N MET A 1 -7.04 7.88 0.80
CA MET A 1 -6.57 7.71 2.19
C MET A 1 -5.26 8.48 2.42
N PHE A 2 -4.16 8.13 1.73
CA PHE A 2 -2.86 8.81 1.89
C PHE A 2 -2.92 10.34 1.76
N GLU A 3 -3.55 10.88 0.72
CA GLU A 3 -3.68 12.33 0.50
C GLU A 3 -4.40 13.07 1.63
N ALA A 4 -5.39 12.44 2.26
CA ALA A 4 -6.02 13.02 3.44
C ALA A 4 -5.02 13.03 4.59
N CYS A 5 -4.37 11.89 4.87
CA CYS A 5 -3.42 11.74 5.97
C CYS A 5 -2.20 12.67 5.87
N LYS A 6 -1.70 12.99 4.67
CA LYS A 6 -0.61 13.97 4.45
C LYS A 6 -0.87 15.34 5.07
N LYS A 7 -2.14 15.74 5.21
CA LYS A 7 -2.54 17.02 5.82
C LYS A 7 -2.33 17.07 7.34
N ARG A 8 -1.90 15.97 7.98
CA ARG A 8 -1.78 15.83 9.44
C ARG A 8 -0.30 15.71 9.80
N PRO A 9 0.34 16.79 10.27
CA PRO A 9 1.80 16.82 10.48
C PRO A 9 2.28 15.89 11.60
N TRP A 10 1.38 15.46 12.48
CA TRP A 10 1.68 14.52 13.56
C TRP A 10 1.68 13.05 13.11
N LEU A 11 1.16 12.73 11.93
CA LEU A 11 1.09 11.36 11.44
C LEU A 11 2.47 10.93 10.89
N ARG A 12 2.97 9.78 11.36
CA ARG A 12 4.37 9.34 11.10
C ARG A 12 4.51 8.16 10.16
N GLY A 13 3.40 7.59 9.69
CA GLY A 13 3.41 6.45 8.78
C GLY A 13 2.15 5.60 8.89
N PHE A 14 2.20 4.42 8.28
CA PHE A 14 1.11 3.45 8.23
C PHE A 14 1.64 2.05 8.49
N ALA A 15 0.85 1.25 9.18
CA ALA A 15 0.96 -0.21 9.19
C ALA A 15 -0.20 -0.73 8.33
N LEU A 16 0.13 -1.25 7.14
CA LEU A 16 -0.87 -1.75 6.22
C LEU A 16 -1.34 -3.14 6.64
N TRP A 17 -2.64 -3.39 6.52
CA TRP A 17 -3.27 -4.67 6.79
C TRP A 17 -3.83 -5.21 5.47
N GLU A 18 -3.45 -6.38 4.98
CA GLU A 18 -2.39 -7.27 5.49
C GLU A 18 -1.49 -7.80 4.38
N TRP A 19 -0.56 -8.67 4.79
CA TRP A 19 0.21 -9.51 3.91
C TRP A 19 0.02 -10.95 4.37
N ALA A 20 -0.73 -11.73 3.60
CA ALA A 20 -1.09 -13.09 3.89
C ALA A 20 0.17 -13.99 3.89
N PRO A 21 0.21 -15.03 4.74
CA PRO A 21 1.34 -15.96 4.79
C PRO A 21 1.48 -16.79 3.51
N LYS A 22 0.39 -16.94 2.73
CA LYS A 22 0.38 -17.56 1.42
C LYS A 22 -0.23 -16.61 0.42
N LEU A 23 0.58 -16.15 -0.52
CA LEU A 23 0.15 -15.25 -1.58
C LEU A 23 -0.59 -16.00 -2.68
N LEU A 24 -1.60 -15.35 -3.22
CA LEU A 24 -2.36 -15.80 -4.38
C LEU A 24 -1.60 -15.48 -5.67
N SER A 25 -1.87 -16.25 -6.72
CA SER A 25 -1.44 -15.87 -8.07
C SER A 25 -2.26 -14.67 -8.58
N ALA A 26 -1.76 -13.98 -9.61
CA ALA A 26 -2.45 -12.82 -10.19
C ALA A 26 -3.87 -13.13 -10.69
N SER A 27 -4.12 -14.34 -11.21
CA SER A 27 -5.45 -14.75 -11.68
C SER A 27 -6.43 -15.03 -10.53
N GLU A 28 -5.93 -15.42 -9.36
CA GLU A 28 -6.70 -15.62 -8.15
C GLU A 28 -6.94 -14.29 -7.41
N ALA A 29 -5.93 -13.42 -7.34
CA ALA A 29 -6.01 -12.12 -6.66
C ALA A 29 -7.13 -11.21 -7.19
N TRP A 30 -7.45 -11.31 -8.48
CA TRP A 30 -8.57 -10.56 -9.08
C TRP A 30 -9.94 -10.93 -8.51
N LYS A 31 -10.09 -12.15 -8.00
CA LYS A 31 -11.34 -12.66 -7.39
C LYS A 31 -11.34 -12.56 -5.87
N ASP A 32 -10.21 -12.18 -5.28
CA ASP A 32 -10.02 -12.13 -3.84
C ASP A 32 -10.53 -10.80 -3.26
N ASP A 33 -11.52 -10.88 -2.38
CA ASP A 33 -12.16 -9.76 -1.70
C ASP A 33 -11.59 -9.50 -0.30
N SER A 34 -10.52 -10.22 0.08
CA SER A 34 -9.81 -10.01 1.33
C SER A 34 -8.99 -8.71 1.34
N TYR A 35 -8.36 -8.42 2.50
CA TYR A 35 -7.46 -7.28 2.68
C TYR A 35 -6.07 -7.45 2.07
N GLU A 36 -5.73 -8.63 1.55
CA GLU A 36 -4.47 -8.85 0.84
C GLU A 36 -4.35 -7.85 -0.32
N ILE A 37 -3.16 -7.28 -0.48
CA ILE A 37 -2.86 -6.25 -1.47
C ILE A 37 -2.06 -6.79 -2.66
N CYS A 38 -1.35 -7.91 -2.51
CA CYS A 38 -0.45 -8.46 -3.50
C CYS A 38 -1.20 -8.80 -4.81
N GLU A 39 -0.60 -8.46 -5.95
CA GLU A 39 -1.18 -8.65 -7.30
C GLU A 39 -2.52 -7.93 -7.55
N LYS A 40 -2.92 -7.01 -6.65
CA LYS A 40 -4.10 -6.16 -6.82
C LYS A 40 -3.72 -4.74 -7.24
N PRO A 41 -4.62 -3.98 -7.89
CA PRO A 41 -4.35 -2.60 -8.30
C PRO A 41 -3.87 -1.68 -7.17
N VAL A 42 -4.29 -1.94 -5.92
CA VAL A 42 -3.90 -1.16 -4.75
C VAL A 42 -2.40 -1.27 -4.43
N GLN A 43 -1.74 -2.38 -4.77
CA GLN A 43 -0.29 -2.56 -4.62
C GLN A 43 0.48 -1.45 -5.31
N GLU A 44 0.13 -1.13 -6.56
CA GLU A 44 0.81 -0.10 -7.34
C GLU A 44 0.59 1.30 -6.76
N ILE A 45 -0.58 1.55 -6.18
CA ILE A 45 -0.88 2.82 -5.51
C ILE A 45 -0.02 2.97 -4.24
N ILE A 46 0.07 1.91 -3.44
CA ILE A 46 0.89 1.87 -2.22
C ILE A 46 2.38 2.03 -2.56
N LYS A 47 2.86 1.30 -3.56
CA LYS A 47 4.25 1.38 -4.03
C LYS A 47 4.63 2.80 -4.44
N ARG A 48 3.83 3.43 -5.30
CA ARG A 48 4.07 4.82 -5.75
C ARG A 48 4.09 5.81 -4.59
N PHE A 49 3.19 5.64 -3.61
CA PHE A 49 3.18 6.48 -2.42
C PHE A 49 4.50 6.36 -1.66
N TYR A 50 4.95 5.14 -1.32
CA TYR A 50 6.19 4.96 -0.57
C TYR A 50 7.46 5.33 -1.35
N GLU A 51 7.49 5.11 -2.67
CA GLU A 51 8.62 5.55 -3.51
C GLU A 51 8.75 7.08 -3.52
N HIS A 52 7.63 7.79 -3.64
CA HIS A 52 7.61 9.26 -3.59
C HIS A 52 8.03 9.79 -2.21
N GLU A 53 7.51 9.21 -1.12
CA GLU A 53 7.90 9.62 0.24
C GLU A 53 9.38 9.31 0.52
N ALA A 54 9.90 8.16 0.07
CA ALA A 54 11.32 7.80 0.21
C ALA A 54 12.23 8.76 -0.56
N GLY A 55 11.85 9.16 -1.78
CA GLY A 55 12.57 10.16 -2.57
C GLY A 55 12.53 11.55 -1.93
N THR A 56 11.44 11.91 -1.25
CA THR A 56 11.32 13.18 -0.51
C THR A 56 12.17 13.17 0.77
N SER A 57 12.35 12.02 1.41
CA SER A 57 13.14 11.90 2.65
C SER A 57 14.66 11.89 2.44
N LEU A 58 15.13 11.78 1.18
CA LEU A 58 16.54 11.78 0.78
C LEU A 58 17.02 13.14 0.23
N MET A 59 16.14 14.14 0.17
CA MET A 59 16.45 15.53 -0.22
C MET A 59 16.36 16.44 1.00
#